data_AF-A0A350AKS3-F1
#
_entry.id   AF-A0A350AKS3-F1
#
_cell.length_a   1.000
_cell.length_b   1.000
_cell.length_c   1.000
_cell.angle_alpha   90.00
_cell.angle_beta   90.00
_cell.angle_gamma   90.00
#
_symmetry.space_group_name_H-M   'P 1'
#
loop_
_entity.id
_entity.type
_entity.pdbx_description
1 polymer ?
#
loop_
_entity_poly.entity_id
_entity_poly.type
_entity_poly.pdbx_seq_one_letter_code
_entity_poly.pdbx_strand_id
1 'polypeptide(L)' 'MELKSRNYYENQAADIASSTEKAFYLALAAEERGHYLTLVDYKEYLIDPAGYFLKSEHHSLDGG' A
#
# COMPACT_ATOMS: atom_id res chain seq x y z
N MET A 1 2.21 -3.06 -12.11
CA MET A 1 3.38 -2.18 -11.96
C MET A 1 3.91 -2.40 -10.56
N GLU A 2 3.13 -2.01 -9.54
CA GLU A 2 3.55 -2.02 -8.12
C GLU A 2 3.87 -3.40 -7.54
N LEU A 3 3.08 -4.43 -7.87
CA LEU A 3 3.38 -5.79 -7.40
C LEU A 3 4.69 -6.33 -8.00
N LYS A 4 5.06 -5.91 -9.21
CA LYS A 4 6.30 -6.37 -9.85
C LYS A 4 7.51 -5.63 -9.28
N SER A 5 7.42 -4.32 -9.06
CA SER A 5 8.46 -3.51 -8.38
C SER A 5 8.66 -3.96 -6.94
N ARG A 6 7.57 -4.18 -6.19
CA ARG A 6 7.66 -4.71 -4.82
C ARG A 6 8.41 -6.03 -4.76
N ASN A 7 8.00 -7.01 -5.58
CA ASN A 7 8.68 -8.31 -5.63
C ASN A 7 10.15 -8.17 -6.05
N TYR A 8 10.46 -7.25 -6.96
CA TYR A 8 11.84 -6.96 -7.34
C TYR A 8 12.66 -6.47 -6.15
N TYR A 9 12.17 -5.48 -5.39
CA TYR A 9 12.88 -4.96 -4.21
C TYR A 9 13.00 -5.98 -3.08
N GLU A 10 11.97 -6.79 -2.84
CA GLU A 10 12.02 -7.90 -1.88
C GLU A 10 13.08 -8.94 -2.27
N ASN A 11 13.18 -9.27 -3.56
CA ASN A 11 14.20 -10.20 -4.06
C ASN A 11 15.62 -9.62 -3.94
N GLN A 12 15.81 -8.33 -4.25
CA GLN A 12 17.10 -7.67 -4.07
C GLN A 12 17.52 -7.68 -2.59
N ALA A 13 16.59 -7.47 -1.66
CA ALA A 13 16.87 -7.47 -0.23
C ALA A 13 17.23 -8.85 0.37
N ALA A 14 16.98 -9.94 -0.36
CA ALA A 14 17.15 -11.30 0.16
C ALA A 14 18.61 -11.67 0.43
N ASP A 15 19.53 -11.28 -0.47
CA ASP A 15 20.93 -11.74 -0.46
C ASP A 15 21.94 -10.63 -0.10
N ILE A 16 21.46 -9.47 0.34
CA ILE A 16 22.32 -8.34 0.69
C ILE A 16 22.87 -8.50 2.11
N ALA A 17 24.21 -8.54 2.22
CA ALA A 17 24.91 -8.60 3.51
C ALA A 17 24.94 -7.26 4.26
N SER A 18 24.89 -6.14 3.52
CA SER A 18 24.88 -4.80 4.10
C SER A 18 23.51 -4.48 4.73
N SER A 19 23.49 -4.26 6.04
CA SER A 19 22.25 -3.91 6.75
C SER A 19 21.60 -2.63 6.22
N THR A 20 22.41 -1.64 5.84
CA THR A 20 21.93 -0.35 5.32
C THR A 20 21.28 -0.51 3.95
N GLU A 21 21.93 -1.25 3.05
CA GLU A 21 21.41 -1.46 1.70
C GLU A 21 20.16 -2.35 1.72
N LYS A 22 20.12 -3.36 2.59
CA LYS A 22 18.92 -4.17 2.83
C LYS A 22 17.76 -3.32 3.34
N ALA A 23 18.01 -2.44 4.31
CA ALA A 23 16.98 -1.55 4.85
C ALA A 23 16.42 -0.61 3.77
N PHE A 24 17.27 -0.11 2.87
CA PHE A 24 16.85 0.72 1.74
C PHE A 24 15.89 -0.02 0.80
N TYR A 25 16.22 -1.24 0.35
CA TYR A 25 15.33 -2.00 -0.52
C TYR A 25 14.00 -2.39 0.16
N LEU A 26 14.04 -2.69 1.46
CA LEU A 26 12.81 -2.96 2.23
C LEU A 26 11.93 -1.70 2.36
N ALA A 27 12.53 -0.51 2.49
CA ALA A 27 11.79 0.74 2.49
C ALA A 27 11.08 0.96 1.14
N LEU A 28 11.78 0.73 0.02
CA LEU A 28 11.16 0.81 -1.31
C LEU A 28 10.01 -0.19 -1.46
N ALA A 29 10.18 -1.45 -1.05
CA ALA A 29 9.10 -2.43 -1.08
C ALA A 29 7.86 -1.98 -0.26
N ALA A 30 8.07 -1.29 0.86
CA ALA A 30 6.99 -0.74 1.66
C ALA A 30 6.26 0.43 0.95
N GLU A 31 6.99 1.30 0.25
CA GLU A 31 6.40 2.37 -0.58
C GLU A 31 5.52 1.79 -1.70
N GLU A 32 6.01 0.78 -2.41
CA GLU A 32 5.25 0.09 -3.47
C GLU A 32 3.98 -0.58 -2.95
N ARG A 33 4.01 -1.10 -1.70
CA ARG A 33 2.80 -1.58 -1.02
C ARG A 33 1.80 -0.44 -0.81
N GLY A 34 2.26 0.74 -0.39
CA GLY A 34 1.43 1.92 -0.24
C GLY A 34 0.75 2.31 -1.56
N HIS A 35 1.51 2.38 -2.65
CA HIS A 35 0.98 2.66 -3.98
C HIS A 35 -0.08 1.64 -4.42
N TYR A 36 0.17 0.35 -4.20
CA TYR A 36 -0.80 -0.69 -4.51
C TYR A 36 -2.12 -0.50 -3.74
N LEU A 37 -2.04 -0.21 -2.43
CA LEU A 37 -3.24 0.02 -1.62
C LEU A 37 -4.00 1.26 -2.09
N THR A 38 -3.31 2.34 -2.45
CA THR A 38 -3.94 3.53 -3.04
C THR A 38 -4.67 3.19 -4.34
N LEU A 39 -4.08 2.38 -5.24
CA LEU A 39 -4.75 1.96 -6.47
C LEU A 39 -5.99 1.08 -6.21
N VAL A 40 -5.93 0.22 -5.18
CA VAL A 40 -7.09 -0.57 -4.76
C VAL A 40 -8.20 0.34 -4.25
N ASP A 41 -7.87 1.30 -3.41
CA ASP A 41 -8.80 2.29 -2.85
C ASP A 41 -9.51 3.09 -3.96
N TYR A 42 -8.73 3.62 -4.92
CA TYR A 42 -9.29 4.29 -6.10
C TYR A 42 -10.20 3.38 -6.92
N LYS A 43 -9.82 2.11 -7.10
CA LYS A 43 -10.64 1.15 -7.84
C LYS A 43 -11.98 0.92 -7.13
N GLU A 44 -11.98 0.79 -5.80
CA GLU A 44 -13.22 0.63 -5.03
C GLU A 44 -14.12 1.85 -5.18
N TYR A 45 -13.58 3.05 -5.03
CA TYR A 45 -14.31 4.30 -5.26
C TYR A 45 -14.90 4.38 -6.68
N LEU A 46 -14.16 3.99 -7.72
CA LEU A 46 -14.63 4.07 -9.11
C LEU A 46 -15.70 3.02 -9.46
N ILE A 47 -15.69 1.86 -8.80
CA ILE A 47 -16.66 0.78 -9.06
C ILE A 47 -17.96 1.00 -8.30
N ASP A 48 -17.88 1.40 -7.03
CA ASP A 48 -19.03 1.63 -6.16
C ASP A 48 -18.76 2.81 -5.23
N PRO A 49 -18.97 4.05 -5.70
CA PRO A 49 -18.73 5.24 -4.88
C PRO A 49 -19.59 5.26 -3.61
N ALA A 50 -20.84 4.79 -3.69
CA ALA A 50 -21.76 4.78 -2.57
C ALA A 50 -21.33 3.75 -1.50
N GLY A 51 -20.97 2.54 -1.92
CA GLY A 51 -20.43 1.52 -1.02
C GLY A 51 -19.05 1.87 -0.45
N TYR A 52 -18.22 2.59 -1.21
CA TYR A 52 -16.96 3.15 -0.72
C TYR A 52 -17.20 4.13 0.44
N PHE A 53 -18.04 5.16 0.27
CA PHE A 53 -18.32 6.12 1.34
C PHE A 53 -18.99 5.47 2.55
N LEU A 54 -19.87 4.48 2.35
CA LEU A 54 -20.47 3.74 3.46
C LEU A 54 -19.43 3.01 4.33
N LYS A 55 -18.34 2.51 3.74
CA LYS A 55 -17.24 1.85 4.48
C LYS A 55 -16.23 2.85 5.04
N SER A 56 -15.91 3.89 4.28
CA SER A 56 -14.86 4.87 4.60
C SER A 56 -15.34 5.91 5.61
N GLU A 57 -16.62 6.24 5.63
CA GLU A 57 -17.22 7.14 6.60
C GLU A 57 -17.70 6.36 7.84
N HIS A 58 -16.80 6.23 8.82
CA HIS A 58 -17.24 5.93 10.18
C HIS A 58 -18.05 7.12 10.69
N HIS A 59 -19.38 7.00 10.65
CA HIS A 59 -20.27 7.90 11.36
C HIS A 59 -20.02 7.70 12.86
N SER A 60 -19.00 8.36 13.41
CA SER A 60 -18.91 8.56 14.85
C SER A 60 -20.12 9.41 15.23
N LEU A 61 -21.08 8.80 15.91
CA LEU A 61 -22.20 9.50 16.53
C LEU A 61 -21.70 10.27 17.76
N ASP A 62 -20.71 11.16 17.61
CA ASP A 62 -20.36 12.13 18.65
C ASP A 62 -21.30 13.33 18.54
N GLY A 63 -22.58 13.05 18.75
CA GLY A 63 -23.65 14.04 18.90
C GLY A 63 -24.19 13.97 20.33
N GLY A 64 -23.46 14.59 21.26
CA GLY A 64 -23.86 14.82 22.65
C GLY A 64 -23.55 16.25 23.05
#